data_AF-M0A251-F1
#
_entry.id   AF-M0A251-F1
#
_cell.length_a   1.000
_cell.length_b   1.000
_cell.length_c   1.000
_cell.angle_alpha   90.00
_cell.angle_beta   90.00
_cell.angle_gamma   90.00
#
_symmetry.space_group_name_H-M   'P 1'
#
loop_
_entity.id
_entity.type
_entity.pdbx_description
1 polymer ?
#
loop_
_entity_poly.entity_id
_entity_poly.type
_entity_poly.pdbx_seq_one_letter_code
_entity_poly.pdbx_strand_id
1 'polypeptide(L)'
;MEVRNIDEQELKNKVVYYLVRNDVTGGHNMTVDQVKSNAAIPTHAEGDAEDAIRDLIRNPPPVQAYGGQRDAITLTSLPDGVEYLKDHGGDVPFGWD
;
A
#
# COMPACT_ATOMS: atom_id res chain seq x y z
N MET A 1 -19.21 1.57 -21.56
CA MET A 1 -17.84 1.34 -21.03
C MET A 1 -18.06 0.83 -19.62
N GLU A 2 -17.81 -0.46 -19.39
CA GLU A 2 -17.92 -1.04 -18.05
C GLU A 2 -16.76 -0.47 -17.23
N VAL A 3 -17.06 0.40 -16.28
CA VAL A 3 -16.07 0.84 -15.30
C VAL A 3 -15.84 -0.39 -14.43
N ARG A 4 -14.71 -1.08 -14.64
CA ARG A 4 -14.32 -2.16 -13.75
C ARG A 4 -14.08 -1.54 -12.38
N ASN A 5 -14.96 -1.85 -11.44
CA ASN A 5 -14.74 -1.50 -10.05
C ASN A 5 -13.52 -2.29 -9.59
N ILE A 6 -12.47 -1.60 -9.15
CA ILE A 6 -11.28 -2.27 -8.64
C ILE A 6 -11.64 -2.87 -7.28
N ASP A 7 -11.27 -4.13 -7.05
CA ASP A 7 -11.53 -4.79 -5.77
C ASP A 7 -10.65 -4.19 -4.65
N GLU A 8 -11.17 -4.18 -3.42
CA GLU A 8 -10.46 -3.63 -2.26
C GLU A 8 -9.12 -4.33 -2.03
N GLN A 9 -9.05 -5.65 -2.21
CA GLN A 9 -7.81 -6.42 -2.04
C GLN A 9 -6.78 -6.07 -3.12
N GLU A 10 -7.20 -5.86 -4.38
CA GLU A 10 -6.34 -5.35 -5.45
C GLU A 10 -5.78 -3.97 -5.09
N LEU A 11 -6.58 -3.08 -4.51
CA LEU A 11 -6.11 -1.77 -4.03
C LEU A 11 -5.07 -1.92 -2.91
N LYS A 12 -5.32 -2.80 -1.94
CA LYS A 12 -4.35 -3.11 -0.87
C LYS A 12 -3.04 -3.66 -1.44
N ASN A 13 -3.13 -4.60 -2.36
CA ASN A 13 -1.96 -5.20 -3.02
C ASN A 13 -1.17 -4.14 -3.80
N LYS A 14 -1.83 -3.24 -4.54
CA LYS A 14 -1.17 -2.13 -5.24
C LYS A 14 -0.44 -1.18 -4.30
N VAL A 15 -1.08 -0.83 -3.17
CA VAL A 15 -0.48 -0.01 -2.12
C VAL A 15 0.76 -0.68 -1.55
N VAL A 16 0.65 -1.94 -1.10
CA VAL A 16 1.78 -2.65 -0.47
C VAL A 16 2.91 -2.89 -1.48
N TYR A 17 2.60 -3.27 -2.71
CA TYR A 17 3.57 -3.40 -3.80
C TYR A 17 4.35 -2.11 -4.00
N TYR A 18 3.65 -0.96 -4.06
CA TYR A 18 4.29 0.32 -4.23
C TYR A 18 5.24 0.66 -3.06
N LEU A 19 4.83 0.39 -1.83
CA LEU A 19 5.67 0.63 -0.65
C LEU A 19 6.92 -0.27 -0.64
N VAL A 20 6.77 -1.57 -0.95
CA VAL A 20 7.89 -2.52 -1.02
C VAL A 20 8.86 -2.11 -2.13
N ARG A 21 8.34 -1.80 -3.32
CA ARG A 21 9.15 -1.39 -4.48
C ARG A 21 9.98 -0.15 -4.22
N ASN A 22 9.53 0.74 -3.34
CA ASN A 22 10.21 2.01 -3.03
C ASN A 22 10.92 2.00 -1.66
N ASP A 23 11.10 0.83 -1.04
CA ASP A 23 11.77 0.69 0.25
C ASP A 23 11.19 1.63 1.34
N VAL A 24 9.86 1.79 1.37
CA VAL A 24 9.18 2.66 2.34
C VAL A 24 9.03 1.93 3.67
N THR A 25 10.12 1.88 4.43
CA THR A 25 10.19 1.24 5.76
C THR A 25 11.10 2.01 6.72
N GLY A 26 11.00 1.74 8.02
CA GLY A 26 11.84 2.37 9.04
C GLY A 26 11.63 3.88 9.10
N GLY A 27 12.67 4.66 8.78
CA GLY A 27 12.59 6.13 8.73
C GLY A 27 12.02 6.69 7.43
N HIS A 28 11.92 5.87 6.37
CA HIS A 28 11.36 6.28 5.10
C HIS A 28 9.85 6.10 5.12
N ASN A 29 9.12 7.20 4.91
CA ASN A 29 7.67 7.25 4.98
C ASN A 29 7.12 8.10 3.83
N MET A 30 5.85 7.87 3.49
CA MET A 30 5.12 8.63 2.48
C MET A 30 3.73 8.97 2.99
N THR A 31 3.11 10.04 2.50
CA THR A 31 1.71 10.33 2.85
C THR A 31 0.75 9.39 2.14
N VAL A 32 -0.42 9.17 2.74
CA VAL A 32 -1.57 8.48 2.09
C VAL A 32 -1.82 9.04 0.69
N ASP A 33 -1.78 10.36 0.54
CA ASP A 33 -2.01 11.07 -0.72
C ASP A 33 -0.96 10.75 -1.80
N GLN A 34 0.32 10.75 -1.40
CA GLN A 34 1.41 10.36 -2.30
C GLN A 34 1.26 8.91 -2.74
N VAL A 35 0.89 8.00 -1.84
CA VAL A 35 0.78 6.58 -2.17
C VAL A 35 -0.39 6.33 -3.11
N LYS A 36 -1.60 6.84 -2.81
CA LYS A 36 -2.76 6.65 -3.69
C LYS A 36 -2.59 7.28 -5.09
N SER A 37 -1.84 8.38 -5.19
CA SER A 37 -1.55 9.03 -6.47
C SER A 37 -0.48 8.31 -7.31
N ASN A 38 0.41 7.51 -6.69
CA ASN A 38 1.58 6.92 -7.38
C ASN A 38 1.54 5.38 -7.47
N ALA A 39 0.66 4.70 -6.74
CA ALA A 39 0.56 3.24 -6.72
C ALA A 39 -0.16 2.63 -7.95
N ALA A 40 -0.15 3.31 -9.10
CA ALA A 40 -0.88 2.92 -10.32
C ALA A 40 -2.39 2.67 -10.07
N ILE A 41 -2.96 3.49 -9.19
CA ILE A 41 -4.39 3.52 -8.88
C ILE A 41 -5.04 4.60 -9.76
N PRO A 42 -6.13 4.31 -10.48
CA PRO A 42 -6.79 5.31 -11.28
C PRO A 42 -7.52 6.33 -10.39
N THR A 43 -7.59 7.58 -10.83
CA THR A 43 -8.14 8.69 -10.03
C THR A 43 -9.57 8.47 -9.53
N HIS A 44 -10.40 7.73 -10.26
CA HIS A 44 -11.77 7.42 -9.81
C HIS A 44 -11.83 6.42 -8.63
N ALA A 45 -10.72 5.72 -8.35
CA ALA A 45 -10.60 4.75 -7.25
C ALA A 45 -9.72 5.27 -6.09
N GLU A 46 -9.28 6.53 -6.13
CA GLU A 46 -8.44 7.11 -5.06
C GLU A 46 -9.15 7.20 -3.70
N GLY A 47 -10.48 7.33 -3.71
CA GLY A 47 -11.30 7.27 -2.48
C GLY A 47 -11.25 5.88 -1.85
N ASP A 48 -11.55 4.85 -2.64
CA ASP A 48 -11.51 3.46 -2.20
C ASP A 48 -10.09 3.03 -1.79
N ALA A 49 -9.06 3.58 -2.45
CA ALA A 49 -7.67 3.35 -2.10
C ALA A 49 -7.30 3.96 -0.74
N GLU A 50 -7.84 5.12 -0.40
CA GLU A 50 -7.65 5.69 0.93
C GLU A 50 -8.28 4.79 1.99
N ASP A 51 -9.50 4.29 1.77
CA ASP A 51 -10.15 3.36 2.69
C ASP A 51 -9.36 2.05 2.86
N ALA A 52 -8.84 1.49 1.76
CA ALA A 52 -7.95 0.33 1.76
C ALA A 52 -6.66 0.59 2.58
N ILE A 53 -6.04 1.76 2.43
CA ILE A 53 -4.88 2.17 3.24
C ILE A 53 -5.24 2.26 4.73
N ARG A 54 -6.40 2.86 5.07
CA ARG A 54 -6.85 2.96 6.46
C ARG A 54 -7.10 1.58 7.07
N ASP A 55 -7.61 0.63 6.30
CA ASP A 55 -7.79 -0.74 6.75
C ASP A 55 -6.46 -1.45 7.03
N LEU A 56 -5.47 -1.31 6.15
CA LEU A 56 -4.11 -1.84 6.36
C LEU A 56 -3.47 -1.27 7.64
N ILE A 57 -3.63 0.02 7.92
CA ILE A 57 -3.12 0.66 9.15
C ILE A 57 -3.82 0.13 10.39
N ARG A 58 -5.12 -0.19 10.30
CA ARG A 58 -5.89 -0.72 11.44
C ARG A 58 -5.53 -2.17 11.75
N ASN A 59 -5.10 -2.93 10.74
CA ASN A 59 -4.79 -4.35 10.85
C ASN A 59 -3.32 -4.63 10.43
N PRO A 60 -2.32 -4.09 11.16
CA PRO A 60 -0.92 -4.38 10.87
C PRO A 60 -0.56 -5.84 11.25
N PRO A 61 0.47 -6.44 10.62
CA PRO A 61 1.26 -5.98 9.46
C PRO A 61 0.47 -6.02 8.13
N PRO A 62 0.87 -5.28 7.07
CA PRO A 62 2.22 -4.79 6.83
C PRO A 62 2.40 -3.28 6.97
N VAL A 63 1.33 -2.47 7.00
CA VAL A 63 1.42 -1.00 7.01
C VAL A 63 1.15 -0.47 8.42
N GLN A 64 1.90 0.55 8.83
CA GLN A 64 1.66 1.30 10.05
C GLN A 64 1.62 2.80 9.79
N ALA A 65 0.88 3.53 10.61
CA ALA A 65 0.96 4.99 10.65
C ALA A 65 2.36 5.42 11.13
N TYR A 66 2.88 6.49 10.54
CA TYR A 66 4.18 7.06 10.89
C TYR A 66 4.01 8.46 11.51
N GLY A 67 4.63 8.67 12.68
CA GLY A 67 4.61 9.96 13.38
C GLY A 67 5.58 10.99 12.77
N GLY A 68 5.26 12.27 12.89
CA GLY A 68 6.14 13.39 12.48
C GLY A 68 5.69 14.12 11.21
N GLN A 69 4.97 13.45 10.31
CA GLN A 69 4.28 14.06 9.18
C GLN A 69 2.81 13.62 9.18
N ARG A 70 1.90 14.55 8.87
CA ARG A 70 0.47 14.27 8.86
C ARG A 70 0.15 13.22 7.78
N ASP A 71 -0.66 12.22 8.17
CA ASP A 71 -1.11 11.13 7.30
C ASP A 71 0.06 10.35 6.65
N ALA A 72 1.24 10.33 7.29
CA ALA A 72 2.35 9.51 6.84
C ALA A 72 2.17 8.03 7.22
N ILE A 73 2.62 7.16 6.34
CA ILE A 73 2.60 5.70 6.50
C ILE A 73 3.96 5.11 6.13
N THR A 74 4.24 3.93 6.67
CA THR A 74 5.42 3.14 6.34
C THR A 74 5.13 1.65 6.50
N LEU A 75 5.92 0.79 5.86
CA LEU A 75 5.90 -0.63 6.15
C LEU A 75 6.50 -0.91 7.54
N THR A 76 5.83 -1.78 8.29
CA THR A 76 6.34 -2.42 9.51
C THR A 76 7.73 -3.01 9.28
N SER A 77 7.89 -3.77 8.20
CA SER A 77 9.17 -4.12 7.60
C SER A 77 9.02 -4.45 6.11
N LEU A 78 10.13 -4.48 5.37
CA LEU A 78 10.12 -4.95 3.98
C LEU A 78 9.67 -6.42 3.85
N PRO A 79 10.18 -7.36 4.68
CA PRO A 79 9.69 -8.73 4.70
C PRO A 79 8.18 -8.84 4.94
N ASP A 80 7.61 -8.07 5.87
CA ASP A 80 6.17 -8.10 6.14
C ASP A 80 5.35 -7.67 4.91
N GLY A 81 5.83 -6.67 4.16
CA GLY A 81 5.20 -6.25 2.91
C GLY A 81 5.26 -7.32 1.82
N VAL A 82 6.38 -8.03 1.71
CA VAL A 82 6.56 -9.14 0.75
C VAL A 82 5.68 -10.33 1.11
N GLU A 83 5.65 -10.71 2.40
CA GLU A 83 4.81 -11.81 2.91
C GLU A 83 3.33 -11.51 2.68
N TYR A 84 2.89 -10.28 2.97
CA TYR A 84 1.53 -9.85 2.69
C TYR A 84 1.13 -10.04 1.22
N LEU A 85 2.00 -9.62 0.29
CA LEU A 85 1.73 -9.77 -1.15
C LEU A 85 1.62 -11.24 -1.55
N LYS A 86 2.52 -12.10 -1.04
CA LYS A 86 2.49 -13.55 -1.29
C LYS A 86 1.19 -14.19 -0.77
N ASP A 87 0.73 -13.81 0.42
CA ASP A 87 -0.46 -14.38 1.06
C ASP A 87 -1.78 -13.90 0.44
N HIS A 88 -1.80 -12.70 -0.12
CA HIS A 88 -3.01 -12.07 -0.65
C HIS A 88 -3.07 -12.05 -2.19
N GLY A 89 -2.24 -12.86 -2.85
CA GLY A 89 -2.23 -12.99 -4.32
C GLY A 89 -1.77 -11.73 -5.05
N GLY A 90 -0.99 -10.88 -4.39
CA GLY A 90 -0.34 -9.72 -4.99
C GLY A 90 0.96 -10.09 -5.69
N ASP A 91 1.37 -9.23 -6.63
CA ASP A 91 2.69 -9.35 -7.25
C ASP A 91 3.79 -8.96 -6.26
N VAL A 92 4.95 -9.62 -6.33
CA VAL A 92 6.14 -9.26 -5.53
C VAL A 92 7.11 -8.47 -6.42
N PRO A 93 7.61 -7.29 -5.99
CA PRO A 93 8.60 -6.55 -6.75
C PRO A 93 9.88 -7.37 -6.99
N PHE A 94 10.51 -7.18 -8.16
CA PHE A 94 11.76 -7.84 -8.50
C PHE A 94 12.85 -7.59 -7.44
N GLY A 95 13.54 -8.66 -7.03
CA GLY A 95 14.59 -8.61 -5.99
C GLY A 95 14.15 -9.07 -4.60
N TRP A 96 12.87 -9.43 -4.42
CA TRP A 96 12.29 -9.87 -3.15
C TRP A 96 11.68 -11.29 -3.20
N ASP A 97 11.95 -12.06 -4.26
CA ASP A 97 11.36 -13.38 -4.51
C ASP A 97 12.00 -14.50 -3.67
#